data_AF-A0A975A0P7-F1
#
_entry.id   AF-A0A975A0P7-F1
#
_cell.length_a   1.000
_cell.length_b   1.000
_cell.length_c   1.000
_cell.angle_alpha   90.00
_cell.angle_beta   90.00
_cell.angle_gamma   90.00
#
_symmetry.space_group_name_H-M   'P 1'
#
loop_
_entity.id
_entity.type
_entity.pdbx_description
1 polymer ?
#
loop_
_entity_poly.entity_id
_entity_poly.type
_entity_poly.pdbx_seq_one_letter_code
_entity_poly.pdbx_strand_id
1 'polypeptide(L)'
;MKFKLLFILLAVFAMSCSEDDVKEALDQNETITVDESILVDLDENSPTEFSAVRDFDASLAGFTLKDVTIQSFIFEITSYTGDAAVGDITIENASLTFVGTNPEVSVNISSFNVADAFAQPQELKDALDATAISAIKAKILADEEITIDMSASVDKVPANFEVTLTFVLNVTAGI
;
A
#
# COMPACT_ATOMS: atom_id res chain seq x y z
N MET A 1 -6.85 -19.91 40.64
CA MET A 1 -7.69 -19.06 39.77
C MET A 1 -8.46 -19.95 38.82
N LYS A 2 -9.79 -20.00 38.93
CA LYS A 2 -10.71 -20.59 37.94
C LYS A 2 -11.38 -19.42 37.25
N PHE A 3 -11.34 -19.27 35.93
CA PHE A 3 -12.34 -18.54 35.12
C PHE A 3 -12.00 -18.82 33.63
N LYS A 4 -12.71 -19.78 33.02
CA LYS A 4 -13.78 -19.56 32.02
C LYS A 4 -13.27 -19.11 30.65
N LEU A 5 -13.05 -20.05 29.73
CA LEU A 5 -13.37 -19.88 28.29
C LEU A 5 -13.29 -21.21 27.51
N LEU A 6 -13.49 -22.34 28.18
CA LEU A 6 -13.59 -23.66 27.60
C LEU A 6 -14.99 -24.14 27.97
N PHE A 7 -15.82 -24.58 27.02
CA PHE A 7 -17.19 -25.14 27.17
C PHE A 7 -18.43 -24.29 26.80
N ILE A 8 -18.34 -23.30 25.92
CA ILE A 8 -19.55 -22.82 25.21
C ILE A 8 -19.25 -22.73 23.71
N LEU A 9 -19.09 -23.87 23.03
CA LEU A 9 -19.38 -24.00 21.60
C LEU A 9 -19.45 -25.48 21.17
N LEU A 10 -20.03 -26.35 21.99
CA LEU A 10 -20.19 -27.76 21.65
C LEU A 10 -21.58 -28.27 22.03
N ALA A 11 -22.61 -27.59 21.55
CA ALA A 11 -23.98 -28.11 21.36
C ALA A 11 -24.85 -26.93 20.89
N VAL A 12 -25.67 -27.16 19.87
CA VAL A 12 -26.56 -26.17 19.20
C VAL A 12 -25.76 -25.27 18.24
N PHE A 13 -25.48 -25.68 17.00
CA PHE A 13 -26.45 -25.97 15.95
C PHE A 13 -26.00 -27.14 15.06
N ALA A 14 -26.63 -28.29 15.24
CA ALA A 14 -26.89 -29.20 14.13
C ALA A 14 -28.12 -28.65 13.37
N MET A 15 -27.90 -27.73 12.45
CA MET A 15 -28.87 -27.40 11.40
C MET A 15 -28.08 -27.22 10.12
N SER A 16 -28.03 -28.26 9.29
CA SER A 16 -27.79 -28.25 7.84
C SER A 16 -26.88 -27.17 7.24
N CYS A 17 -25.84 -26.72 7.94
CA CYS A 17 -24.76 -25.98 7.31
C CYS A 17 -23.97 -27.03 6.53
N SER A 18 -23.93 -26.85 5.21
CA SER A 18 -23.01 -27.60 4.37
C SER A 18 -21.60 -27.44 4.92
N GLU A 19 -20.73 -28.41 4.62
CA GLU A 19 -19.32 -28.34 5.00
C GLU A 19 -18.65 -27.06 4.48
N ASP A 20 -19.20 -26.49 3.39
CA ASP A 20 -18.83 -25.19 2.83
C ASP A 20 -19.26 -24.01 3.72
N ASP A 21 -20.46 -24.03 4.32
CA ASP A 21 -20.92 -22.97 5.23
C ASP A 21 -20.08 -22.90 6.52
N VAL A 22 -19.56 -24.04 6.99
CA VAL A 22 -18.66 -24.09 8.17
C VAL A 22 -17.24 -23.63 7.80
N LYS A 23 -16.77 -23.92 6.59
CA LYS A 23 -15.49 -23.41 6.08
C LYS A 23 -15.54 -21.90 5.83
N GLU A 24 -16.63 -21.39 5.26
CA GLU A 24 -16.84 -19.96 5.04
C GLU A 24 -17.01 -19.21 6.38
N ALA A 25 -17.58 -19.85 7.41
CA ALA A 25 -17.68 -19.30 8.76
C ALA A 25 -16.35 -19.25 9.54
N LEU A 26 -15.29 -19.93 9.07
CA LEU A 26 -13.95 -19.90 9.67
C LEU A 26 -13.02 -18.89 8.99
N ASP A 27 -13.42 -18.36 7.84
CA ASP A 27 -12.66 -17.34 7.13
C ASP A 27 -12.90 -15.97 7.80
N GLN A 28 -11.81 -15.38 8.31
CA GLN A 28 -11.86 -14.05 8.91
C GLN A 28 -11.37 -13.03 7.91
N ASN A 29 -12.24 -12.05 7.64
CA ASN A 29 -11.89 -10.88 6.86
C ASN A 29 -11.35 -9.80 7.79
N GLU A 30 -10.14 -9.34 7.53
CA GLU A 30 -9.50 -8.25 8.26
C GLU A 30 -9.05 -7.15 7.30
N THR A 31 -9.21 -5.90 7.73
CA THR A 31 -8.63 -4.75 7.02
C THR A 31 -7.27 -4.44 7.61
N ILE A 32 -6.24 -4.47 6.76
CA ILE A 32 -4.86 -4.18 7.13
C ILE A 32 -4.40 -2.99 6.31
N THR A 33 -3.71 -2.08 6.97
CA THR A 33 -3.06 -0.93 6.34
C THR A 33 -1.55 -1.15 6.41
N VAL A 34 -0.90 -1.00 5.27
CA VAL A 34 0.56 -1.07 5.16
C VAL A 34 1.01 0.22 4.48
N ASP A 35 1.93 0.93 5.11
CA ASP A 35 2.48 2.19 4.64
C ASP A 35 4.00 2.16 4.57
N GLU A 36 4.57 2.81 3.55
CA GLU A 36 6.00 3.02 3.40
C GLU A 36 6.29 4.46 3.01
N SER A 37 7.34 5.01 3.61
CA SER A 37 7.71 6.41 3.45
C SER A 37 9.15 6.58 2.96
N ILE A 38 9.35 7.53 2.05
CA ILE A 38 10.64 7.86 1.48
C ILE A 38 10.89 9.35 1.66
N LEU A 39 11.97 9.66 2.37
CA LEU A 39 12.52 11.01 2.45
C LEU A 39 13.27 11.34 1.16
N VAL A 40 12.87 12.42 0.52
CA VAL A 40 13.50 12.99 -0.66
C VAL A 40 14.10 14.33 -0.24
N ASP A 41 15.40 14.50 -0.47
CA ASP A 41 16.15 15.70 -0.14
C ASP A 41 16.87 16.21 -1.39
N LEU A 42 16.37 17.30 -1.95
CA LEU A 42 16.90 17.95 -3.15
C LEU A 42 17.48 19.31 -2.76
N ASP A 43 18.78 19.48 -2.92
CA ASP A 43 19.46 20.74 -2.69
C ASP A 43 19.44 21.65 -3.94
N GLU A 44 19.98 22.86 -3.84
CA GLU A 44 20.02 23.85 -4.93
C GLU A 44 20.77 23.36 -6.19
N ASN A 45 21.59 22.31 -6.08
CA ASN A 45 22.35 21.74 -7.19
C ASN A 45 21.81 20.39 -7.64
N SER A 46 20.77 19.89 -6.98
CA SER A 46 20.19 18.59 -7.28
C SER A 46 19.46 18.62 -8.61
N PRO A 47 19.46 17.51 -9.36
CA PRO A 47 18.60 17.40 -10.52
C PRO A 47 17.14 17.60 -10.12
N THR A 48 16.35 18.17 -11.03
CA THR A 48 14.90 18.29 -10.86
C THR A 48 14.19 16.94 -10.94
N GLU A 49 14.90 15.86 -11.25
CA GLU A 49 14.39 14.49 -11.23
C GLU A 49 15.01 13.73 -10.06
N PHE A 50 14.18 12.99 -9.31
CA PHE A 50 14.65 12.06 -8.28
C PHE A 50 14.17 10.63 -8.60
N SER A 51 14.94 9.64 -8.15
CA SER A 51 14.54 8.24 -8.12
C SER A 51 15.01 7.61 -6.81
N ALA A 52 14.18 6.74 -6.24
CA ALA A 52 14.43 6.03 -5.01
C ALA A 52 13.85 4.63 -5.07
N VAL A 53 14.63 3.65 -4.60
CA VAL A 53 14.20 2.25 -4.50
C VAL A 53 14.04 1.89 -3.02
N ARG A 54 12.94 1.20 -2.70
CA ARG A 54 12.64 0.65 -1.37
C ARG A 54 12.04 -0.74 -1.48
N ASP A 55 12.39 -1.60 -0.55
CA ASP A 55 11.70 -2.87 -0.35
C ASP A 55 10.54 -2.63 0.63
N PHE A 56 9.34 -2.98 0.20
CA PHE A 56 8.10 -2.92 0.96
C PHE A 56 7.84 -4.30 1.56
N ASP A 57 7.85 -4.38 2.89
CA ASP A 57 7.50 -5.60 3.60
C ASP A 57 5.97 -5.76 3.61
N ALA A 58 5.48 -6.52 2.62
CA ALA A 58 4.07 -6.87 2.53
C ALA A 58 3.72 -8.13 3.33
N SER A 59 4.69 -8.71 4.07
CA SER A 59 4.47 -9.95 4.81
C SER A 59 3.40 -9.72 5.88
N LEU A 60 2.39 -10.58 5.88
CA LEU A 60 1.36 -10.59 6.92
C LEU A 60 1.67 -11.74 7.86
N ALA A 61 2.83 -11.63 8.50
CA ALA A 61 3.40 -12.67 9.34
C ALA A 61 2.37 -13.13 10.39
N GLY A 62 2.14 -14.44 10.43
CA GLY A 62 1.18 -15.07 11.36
C GLY A 62 -0.20 -15.35 10.79
N PHE A 63 -0.50 -14.92 9.56
CA PHE A 63 -1.72 -15.28 8.85
C PHE A 63 -1.46 -16.33 7.77
N THR A 64 -2.32 -17.35 7.67
CA THR A 64 -2.40 -18.19 6.47
C THR A 64 -3.42 -17.55 5.53
N LEU A 65 -2.93 -16.70 4.63
CA LEU A 65 -3.77 -15.94 3.71
C LEU A 65 -4.37 -16.86 2.63
N LYS A 66 -5.67 -16.72 2.41
CA LYS A 66 -6.42 -17.38 1.32
C LYS A 66 -6.68 -16.44 0.17
N ASP A 67 -7.02 -15.18 0.48
CA ASP A 67 -7.28 -14.14 -0.50
C ASP A 67 -6.86 -12.78 0.04
N VAL A 68 -6.57 -11.86 -0.87
CA VAL A 68 -6.22 -10.46 -0.60
C VAL A 68 -6.92 -9.60 -1.63
N THR A 69 -7.57 -8.54 -1.18
CA THR A 69 -8.16 -7.51 -2.03
C THR A 69 -7.57 -6.15 -1.68
N ILE A 70 -6.98 -5.47 -2.66
CA ILE A 70 -6.52 -4.10 -2.53
C ILE A 70 -7.77 -3.20 -2.56
N GLN A 71 -8.12 -2.59 -1.42
CA GLN A 71 -9.25 -1.68 -1.31
C GLN A 71 -8.89 -0.27 -1.79
N SER A 72 -7.70 0.20 -1.44
CA SER A 72 -7.17 1.46 -1.93
C SER A 72 -5.65 1.42 -2.01
N PHE A 73 -5.15 2.23 -2.93
CA PHE A 73 -3.75 2.60 -3.06
C PHE A 73 -3.69 4.13 -2.97
N ILE A 74 -2.96 4.64 -1.99
CA ILE A 74 -2.93 6.05 -1.64
C ILE A 74 -1.50 6.54 -1.80
N PHE A 75 -1.37 7.70 -2.44
CA PHE A 75 -0.14 8.45 -2.51
C PHE A 75 -0.33 9.75 -1.73
N GLU A 76 0.58 10.03 -0.80
CA GLU A 76 0.54 11.22 0.04
C GLU A 76 1.94 11.84 0.17
N ILE A 77 1.99 13.16 0.35
CA ILE A 77 3.18 13.82 0.85
C ILE A 77 2.93 14.25 2.28
N THR A 78 3.63 13.61 3.22
CA THR A 78 3.38 13.73 4.67
C THR A 78 4.22 14.82 5.33
N SER A 79 5.28 15.27 4.67
CA SER A 79 6.06 16.42 5.11
C SER A 79 6.68 17.16 3.94
N TYR A 80 6.86 18.48 4.10
CA TYR A 80 7.58 19.31 3.15
C TYR A 80 8.31 20.44 3.88
N THR A 81 9.57 20.65 3.51
CA THR A 81 10.36 21.82 3.85
C THR A 81 11.10 22.30 2.59
N GLY A 82 10.90 23.55 2.22
CA GLY A 82 11.54 24.18 1.08
C GLY A 82 11.38 25.69 1.16
N ASP A 83 11.99 26.42 0.22
CA ASP A 83 12.08 27.87 0.33
C ASP A 83 10.69 28.52 0.22
N ALA A 84 10.27 29.21 1.28
CA ALA A 84 8.88 29.64 1.53
C ALA A 84 8.34 30.68 0.54
N ALA A 85 9.19 31.23 -0.34
CA ALA A 85 8.77 32.12 -1.43
C ALA A 85 8.02 31.38 -2.56
N VAL A 86 8.06 30.05 -2.54
CA VAL A 86 7.64 29.16 -3.63
C VAL A 86 6.50 28.28 -3.13
N GLY A 87 5.32 28.87 -3.01
CA GLY A 87 4.09 28.08 -2.96
C GLY A 87 3.98 27.28 -4.26
N ASP A 88 3.62 26.01 -4.13
CA ASP A 88 3.46 25.02 -5.20
C ASP A 88 4.78 24.43 -5.71
N ILE A 89 5.19 23.31 -5.11
CA ILE A 89 5.96 22.30 -5.85
C ILE A 89 4.96 21.46 -6.62
N THR A 90 5.19 21.31 -7.91
CA THR A 90 4.43 20.35 -8.74
C THR A 90 5.31 19.15 -8.99
N ILE A 91 4.84 17.98 -8.59
CA ILE A 91 5.37 16.73 -9.12
C ILE A 91 4.76 16.58 -10.50
N GLU A 92 5.56 16.72 -11.55
CA GLU A 92 5.06 16.73 -12.94
C GLU A 92 4.63 15.33 -13.38
N ASN A 93 5.36 14.31 -12.97
CA ASN A 93 5.03 12.91 -13.16
C ASN A 93 5.67 12.13 -12.01
N ALA A 94 4.98 11.11 -11.50
CA ALA A 94 5.60 10.09 -10.68
C ALA A 94 5.38 8.70 -11.30
N SER A 95 6.41 7.87 -11.31
CA SER A 95 6.29 6.46 -11.68
C SER A 95 6.55 5.60 -10.47
N LEU A 96 5.76 4.54 -10.32
CA LEU A 96 6.00 3.48 -9.36
C LEU A 96 6.21 2.17 -10.10
N THR A 97 7.35 1.53 -9.93
CA THR A 97 7.60 0.20 -10.50
C THR A 97 7.73 -0.82 -9.38
N PHE A 98 6.90 -1.85 -9.43
CA PHE A 98 7.01 -3.01 -8.55
C PHE A 98 7.99 -3.99 -9.18
N VAL A 99 9.23 -3.98 -8.70
CA VAL A 99 10.32 -4.81 -9.24
C VAL A 99 10.21 -6.22 -8.66
N GLY A 100 10.43 -7.23 -9.51
CA GLY A 100 10.37 -8.64 -9.11
C GLY A 100 8.95 -9.23 -9.06
N THR A 101 7.91 -8.44 -9.31
CA THR A 101 6.62 -8.99 -9.76
C THR A 101 6.79 -9.54 -11.17
N ASN A 102 6.15 -10.66 -11.51
CA ASN A 102 6.12 -11.13 -12.91
C ASN A 102 4.69 -11.02 -13.46
N PRO A 103 4.43 -10.20 -14.49
CA PRO A 103 5.36 -9.24 -15.11
C PRO A 103 5.73 -8.08 -14.16
N GLU A 104 6.83 -7.37 -14.45
CA GLU A 104 7.12 -6.09 -13.79
C GLU A 104 5.92 -5.16 -14.01
N VAL A 105 5.47 -4.53 -12.94
CA VAL A 105 4.28 -3.66 -12.97
C VAL A 105 4.73 -2.23 -12.81
N SER A 106 4.25 -1.34 -13.66
CA SER A 106 4.48 0.10 -13.52
C SER A 106 3.17 0.86 -13.43
N VAL A 107 3.15 1.84 -12.53
CA VAL A 107 2.04 2.73 -12.24
C VAL A 107 2.51 4.12 -12.59
N ASN A 108 1.77 4.81 -13.45
CA ASN A 108 2.08 6.19 -13.80
C ASN A 108 1.06 7.10 -13.11
N ILE A 109 1.58 8.08 -12.39
CA ILE A 109 0.81 9.06 -11.66
C ILE A 109 0.99 10.38 -12.41
N SER A 110 -0.12 10.90 -12.92
CA SER A 110 -0.14 12.22 -13.56
C SER A 110 0.14 13.31 -12.55
N SER A 111 0.69 14.44 -13.02
CA SER A 111 1.11 15.57 -12.21
C SER A 111 0.19 15.92 -11.04
N PHE A 112 0.75 16.27 -9.88
CA PHE A 112 0.00 16.81 -8.74
C PHE A 112 0.79 17.86 -7.97
N ASN A 113 0.07 18.78 -7.33
CA ASN A 113 0.64 19.84 -6.52
C ASN A 113 0.85 19.34 -5.07
N VAL A 114 2.04 19.57 -4.53
CA VAL A 114 2.41 19.19 -3.16
C VAL A 114 1.52 19.86 -2.11
N ALA A 115 1.10 21.11 -2.32
CA ALA A 115 0.19 21.82 -1.40
C ALA A 115 -1.18 21.15 -1.31
N ASP A 116 -1.68 20.64 -2.44
CA ASP A 116 -2.94 19.89 -2.48
C ASP A 116 -2.78 18.49 -1.87
N ALA A 117 -1.67 17.82 -2.16
CA ALA A 117 -1.35 16.48 -1.63
C ALA A 117 -1.20 16.47 -0.09
N PHE A 118 -0.67 17.54 0.49
CA PHE A 118 -0.59 17.70 1.95
C PHE A 118 -1.96 17.96 2.59
N ALA A 119 -2.87 18.62 1.87
CA ALA A 119 -4.20 18.92 2.37
C ALA A 119 -5.15 17.72 2.26
N GLN A 120 -4.97 16.87 1.24
CA GLN A 120 -5.78 15.68 0.99
C GLN A 120 -4.94 14.58 0.34
N PRO A 121 -4.81 13.39 0.96
CA PRO A 121 -4.19 12.22 0.32
C PRO A 121 -4.88 11.90 -1.00
N GLN A 122 -4.10 11.60 -2.04
CA GLN A 122 -4.67 11.25 -3.33
C GLN A 122 -4.86 9.74 -3.43
N GLU A 123 -6.12 9.31 -3.47
CA GLU A 123 -6.44 7.93 -3.83
C GLU A 123 -6.18 7.71 -5.33
N LEU A 124 -5.38 6.70 -5.63
CA LEU A 124 -4.94 6.34 -6.98
C LEU A 124 -5.68 5.10 -7.48
N LYS A 125 -7.00 5.09 -7.31
CA LYS A 125 -7.87 3.92 -7.59
C LYS A 125 -7.78 3.39 -9.02
N ASP A 126 -7.52 4.27 -9.99
CA ASP A 126 -7.42 3.91 -11.41
C ASP A 126 -5.96 3.80 -11.90
N ALA A 127 -4.98 4.03 -11.02
CA ALA A 127 -3.58 3.97 -11.40
C ALA A 127 -3.07 2.51 -11.51
N LEU A 128 -3.69 1.59 -10.75
CA LEU A 128 -3.39 0.16 -10.81
C LEU A 128 -4.36 -0.55 -11.76
N ASP A 129 -3.83 -1.11 -12.85
CA ASP A 129 -4.63 -1.98 -13.71
C ASP A 129 -4.82 -3.39 -13.09
N ALA A 130 -5.65 -4.22 -13.73
CA ALA A 130 -5.93 -5.58 -13.22
C ALA A 130 -4.66 -6.47 -13.18
N THR A 131 -3.70 -6.24 -14.08
CA THR A 131 -2.42 -6.96 -14.10
C THR A 131 -1.58 -6.56 -12.89
N ALA A 132 -1.50 -5.26 -12.62
CA ALA A 132 -0.84 -4.68 -11.45
C ALA A 132 -1.39 -5.26 -10.15
N ILE A 133 -2.72 -5.20 -10.00
CA ILE A 133 -3.42 -5.72 -8.83
C ILE A 133 -3.15 -7.21 -8.65
N SER A 134 -3.22 -8.01 -9.72
CA SER A 134 -2.99 -9.46 -9.62
C SER A 134 -1.55 -9.80 -9.22
N ALA A 135 -0.56 -9.06 -9.71
CA ALA A 135 0.84 -9.34 -9.42
C ALA A 135 1.22 -8.95 -7.98
N ILE A 136 0.74 -7.80 -7.51
CA ILE A 136 0.90 -7.36 -6.11
C ILE A 136 0.25 -8.38 -5.17
N LYS A 137 -1.00 -8.79 -5.45
CA LYS A 137 -1.69 -9.83 -4.66
C LYS A 137 -0.90 -11.13 -4.58
N ALA A 138 -0.31 -11.58 -5.70
CA ALA A 138 0.46 -12.82 -5.72
C ALA A 138 1.69 -12.77 -4.82
N LYS A 139 2.36 -11.60 -4.73
CA LYS A 139 3.50 -11.39 -3.82
C LYS A 139 3.09 -11.41 -2.36
N ILE A 140 2.01 -10.70 -2.01
CA ILE A 140 1.46 -10.68 -0.64
C ILE A 140 1.08 -12.10 -0.20
N LEU A 141 0.40 -12.86 -1.07
CA LEU A 141 0.02 -14.25 -0.78
C LEU A 141 1.22 -15.20 -0.68
N ALA A 142 2.33 -14.89 -1.34
CA ALA A 142 3.57 -15.65 -1.26
C ALA A 142 4.44 -15.28 -0.05
N ASP A 143 4.01 -14.31 0.77
CA ASP A 143 4.80 -13.77 1.89
C ASP A 143 6.16 -13.21 1.41
N GLU A 144 6.15 -12.56 0.24
CA GLU A 144 7.34 -11.97 -0.38
C GLU A 144 7.33 -10.44 -0.28
N GLU A 145 8.52 -9.87 -0.13
CA GLU A 145 8.73 -8.42 -0.25
C GLU A 145 8.38 -7.93 -1.65
N ILE A 146 7.90 -6.68 -1.72
CA ILE A 146 7.61 -5.98 -2.95
C ILE A 146 8.61 -4.85 -3.08
N THR A 147 9.53 -4.93 -4.04
CA THR A 147 10.42 -3.79 -4.30
C THR A 147 9.68 -2.72 -5.07
N ILE A 148 9.78 -1.49 -4.62
CA ILE A 148 9.16 -0.30 -5.19
C ILE A 148 10.26 0.64 -5.66
N ASP A 149 10.31 0.93 -6.96
CA ASP A 149 11.09 2.01 -7.54
C ASP A 149 10.17 3.20 -7.82
N MET A 150 10.46 4.32 -7.17
CA MET A 150 9.74 5.56 -7.33
C MET A 150 10.61 6.56 -8.04
N SER A 151 10.10 7.20 -9.08
CA SER A 151 10.75 8.37 -9.68
C SER A 151 9.77 9.53 -9.82
N ALA A 152 10.26 10.76 -9.73
CA ALA A 152 9.45 11.94 -10.03
C ALA A 152 10.29 13.14 -10.48
N SER A 153 9.65 14.05 -11.21
CA SER A 153 10.18 15.38 -11.57
C SER A 153 9.56 16.46 -10.70
N VAL A 154 10.36 17.32 -10.10
CA VAL A 154 9.96 18.51 -9.34
C VAL A 154 10.25 19.78 -10.14
N ASP A 155 9.36 20.75 -10.08
CA ASP A 155 9.52 21.99 -10.84
C ASP A 155 10.61 22.93 -10.27
N LYS A 156 10.97 22.79 -8.98
CA LYS A 156 11.93 23.66 -8.28
C LYS A 156 12.69 22.97 -7.15
N VAL A 157 13.92 23.43 -6.91
CA VAL A 157 14.82 23.03 -5.80
C VAL A 157 15.36 24.30 -5.10
N PRO A 158 15.75 24.27 -3.81
CA PRO A 158 15.81 23.10 -2.93
C PRO A 158 14.42 22.70 -2.42
N ALA A 159 14.22 21.41 -2.23
CA ALA A 159 12.97 20.81 -1.79
C ALA A 159 13.26 19.55 -0.98
N ASN A 160 12.68 19.47 0.21
CA ASN A 160 12.74 18.28 1.04
C ASN A 160 11.31 17.86 1.36
N PHE A 161 10.93 16.64 1.00
CA PHE A 161 9.60 16.10 1.26
C PHE A 161 9.64 14.62 1.52
N GLU A 162 8.63 14.15 2.25
CA GLU A 162 8.40 12.73 2.49
C GLU A 162 7.23 12.27 1.62
N VAL A 163 7.49 11.29 0.77
CA VAL A 163 6.43 10.60 0.02
C VAL A 163 6.04 9.35 0.79
N THR A 164 4.74 9.21 1.07
CA THR A 164 4.17 8.03 1.71
C THR A 164 3.23 7.32 0.75
N LEU A 165 3.40 6.01 0.63
CA LEU A 165 2.55 5.11 -0.13
C LEU A 165 1.82 4.21 0.84
N THR A 166 0.49 4.13 0.71
CA THR A 166 -0.33 3.28 1.58
C THR A 166 -1.17 2.32 0.77
N PHE A 167 -1.11 1.05 1.14
CA PHE A 167 -2.04 0.02 0.70
C PHE A 167 -3.03 -0.27 1.82
N VAL A 168 -4.33 -0.16 1.50
CA VAL A 168 -5.38 -0.68 2.35
C VAL A 168 -5.84 -1.99 1.76
N LEU A 169 -5.62 -3.07 2.50
CA LEU A 169 -5.88 -4.44 2.09
C LEU A 169 -7.06 -4.98 2.88
N ASN A 170 -7.95 -5.72 2.23
CA ASN A 170 -8.86 -6.63 2.87
C ASN A 170 -8.33 -8.04 2.65
N VAL A 171 -8.01 -8.73 3.74
CA VAL A 171 -7.42 -10.05 3.69
C VAL A 171 -8.37 -11.07 4.26
N THR A 172 -8.40 -12.24 3.63
CA THR A 172 -9.14 -13.40 4.13
C THR A 172 -8.12 -14.41 4.62
N ALA A 173 -8.09 -14.64 5.94
CA ALA A 173 -7.23 -15.63 6.56
C ALA A 173 -8.02 -16.89 6.89
N GLY A 174 -7.41 -18.05 6.61
CA GLY A 174 -7.91 -19.35 7.06
C GLY A 174 -7.34 -19.71 8.44
N ILE A 175 -8.20 -20.25 9.31
CA ILE A 175 -7.79 -20.90 10.57
C ILE A 175 -7.37 -22.35 10.30
#